data_AF-A0A1G9RXF8-F1
#
_entry.id   AF-A0A1G9RXF8-F1
#
_cell.length_a   1.000
_cell.length_b   1.000
_cell.length_c   1.000
_cell.angle_alpha   90.00
_cell.angle_beta   90.00
_cell.angle_gamma   90.00
#
_symmetry.space_group_name_H-M   'P 1'
#
loop_
_entity.id
_entity.type
_entity.pdbx_description
1 polymer ?
#
loop_
_entity_poly.entity_id
_entity_poly.type
_entity_poly.pdbx_seq_one_letter_code
_entity_poly.pdbx_strand_id
1 'polypeptide(L)' 'LECRVIYKQEQDKNAITEENKKVCYPQDVDSSYHGANKDFHTAYYGEIVGAYIIEE' A
#
# COMPACT_ATOMS: atom_id res chain seq x y z
N LEU A 1 3.20 17.70 3.86
CA LEU A 1 3.44 17.29 2.47
C LEU A 1 2.10 17.17 1.78
N GLU A 2 1.94 17.79 0.63
CA GLU A 2 0.74 17.72 -0.20
C GLU A 2 1.10 17.07 -1.53
N CYS A 3 0.31 16.07 -1.93
CA CYS A 3 0.57 15.29 -3.13
C CYS A 3 -0.68 15.20 -4.00
N ARG A 4 -0.48 15.26 -5.32
CA ARG A 4 -1.47 14.87 -6.33
C ARG A 4 -1.17 13.45 -6.80
N VAL A 5 -2.12 12.54 -6.69
CA VAL A 5 -1.98 11.18 -7.25
C VAL A 5 -1.95 11.28 -8.77
N ILE A 6 -0.84 10.86 -9.38
CA ILE A 6 -0.68 10.84 -10.84
C ILE A 6 -0.80 9.42 -11.40
N TYR A 7 -0.61 8.40 -10.56
CA TYR A 7 -0.75 7.01 -10.95
C TYR A 7 -1.10 6.13 -9.75
N LYS A 8 -1.91 5.09 -9.99
CA LYS A 8 -2.25 4.05 -9.02
C LYS A 8 -2.15 2.67 -9.68
N GLN A 9 -1.65 1.69 -8.94
CA GLN A 9 -1.52 0.31 -9.41
C GLN A 9 -1.87 -0.67 -8.30
N GLU A 10 -2.84 -1.54 -8.56
CA GLU A 10 -3.07 -2.71 -7.73
C GLU A 10 -1.92 -3.70 -7.92
N GLN A 11 -1.44 -4.29 -6.82
CA GLN A 11 -0.40 -5.29 -6.89
C GLN A 11 -0.89 -6.53 -7.66
N ASP A 12 -0.10 -6.99 -8.63
CA ASP A 12 -0.43 -8.23 -9.34
C ASP A 12 -0.22 -9.44 -8.44
N LYS A 13 -1.33 -10.01 -7.97
CA LYS A 13 -1.34 -11.22 -7.14
C LYS A 13 -0.69 -12.42 -7.83
N ASN A 14 -0.65 -12.48 -9.16
CA ASN A 14 -0.04 -13.61 -9.88
C ASN A 14 1.49 -13.53 -9.89
N ALA A 15 2.05 -12.34 -9.65
CA ALA A 15 3.49 -12.14 -9.52
C ALA A 15 4.03 -12.46 -8.11
N ILE A 16 3.16 -12.78 -7.15
CA ILE A 16 3.53 -13.08 -5.76
C ILE A 16 3.54 -14.60 -5.57
N THR A 17 4.61 -15.12 -4.95
CA THR A 17 4.69 -16.54 -4.60
C THR A 17 3.63 -16.92 -3.56
N GLU A 18 3.18 -18.18 -3.59
CA GLU A 18 2.21 -18.68 -2.62
C GLU A 18 2.73 -18.63 -1.17
N GLU A 19 4.04 -18.80 -0.97
CA GLU A 19 4.69 -18.63 0.33
C GLU A 19 4.52 -17.20 0.86
N ASN A 20 4.84 -16.20 0.03
CA ASN A 20 4.70 -14.80 0.42
C ASN A 20 3.23 -14.39 0.60
N LYS A 21 2.29 -14.94 -0.18
CA LYS A 21 0.86 -14.71 0.05
C LYS A 21 0.42 -15.17 1.42
N LYS A 22 0.87 -16.34 1.89
CA LYS A 22 0.47 -16.87 3.20
C LYS A 22 0.99 -16.02 4.36
N VAL A 23 2.21 -15.49 4.22
CA VAL A 23 2.86 -14.73 5.30
C VAL A 23 2.41 -13.26 5.29
N CYS A 24 2.36 -12.64 4.11
CA CYS A 24 2.10 -11.20 3.97
C CYS A 24 0.62 -10.88 3.75
N TYR A 25 -0.14 -11.81 3.16
CA TYR A 25 -1.55 -11.61 2.80
C TYR A 25 -2.47 -12.76 3.30
N PRO A 26 -2.45 -13.10 4.60
CA PRO A 26 -3.24 -14.20 5.15
C PRO A 26 -4.74 -13.95 4.94
N GLN A 27 -5.39 -14.85 4.18
CA GLN A 27 -6.78 -14.66 3.73
C GLN A 27 -7.82 -14.82 4.84
N ASP A 28 -7.41 -15.32 6.00
CA ASP A 28 -8.21 -15.48 7.22
C ASP A 28 -8.11 -14.28 8.19
N VAL A 29 -7.25 -13.30 7.91
CA VAL A 29 -7.11 -12.09 8.72
C VAL A 29 -7.90 -10.94 8.11
N ASP A 30 -8.74 -10.28 8.91
CA ASP A 30 -9.65 -9.25 8.44
C ASP A 30 -8.93 -7.97 7.97
N SER A 31 -9.51 -7.30 6.96
CA SER A 31 -9.00 -6.07 6.35
C SER A 31 -8.81 -4.92 7.34
N SER A 32 -9.57 -4.90 8.44
CA SER A 32 -9.43 -3.90 9.49
C SER A 32 -8.17 -4.08 10.35
N TYR A 33 -7.52 -5.24 10.28
CA TYR A 33 -6.29 -5.51 11.01
C TYR A 33 -5.10 -4.81 10.34
N HIS A 34 -4.30 -4.11 11.14
CA HIS A 34 -3.07 -3.47 10.67
C HIS A 34 -1.97 -4.50 10.37
N GLY A 35 -1.15 -4.26 9.36
CA GLY A 35 -0.04 -5.17 9.01
C GLY A 35 -0.48 -6.28 8.05
N ALA A 36 -0.10 -7.54 8.33
CA ALA A 36 -0.43 -8.67 7.46
C ALA A 36 -1.92 -9.03 7.59
N ASN A 37 -2.70 -8.70 6.57
CA ASN A 37 -4.13 -8.99 6.46
C ASN A 37 -4.46 -9.53 5.06
N LYS A 38 -5.73 -9.84 4.77
CA LYS A 38 -6.13 -10.45 3.48
C LYS A 38 -5.97 -9.56 2.25
N ASP A 39 -5.72 -8.26 2.40
CA ASP A 39 -5.73 -7.29 1.30
C ASP A 39 -4.36 -7.13 0.65
N PHE A 40 -4.32 -7.15 -0.68
CA PHE A 40 -3.13 -6.81 -1.45
C PHE A 40 -2.94 -5.28 -1.51
N HIS A 41 -1.68 -4.85 -1.64
CA HIS A 41 -1.38 -3.42 -1.67
C HIS A 41 -1.81 -2.76 -2.98
N THR A 42 -2.15 -1.47 -2.89
CA THR A 42 -2.21 -0.56 -4.04
C THR A 42 -1.05 0.43 -3.92
N ALA A 43 -0.20 0.48 -4.93
CA ALA A 43 0.85 1.48 -5.03
C ALA A 43 0.26 2.80 -5.55
N TYR A 44 0.49 3.90 -4.82
CA TYR A 44 0.11 5.25 -5.23
C TYR A 44 1.36 6.07 -5.50
N TYR A 45 1.44 6.63 -6.70
CA TYR A 45 2.53 7.52 -7.10
C TYR A 45 1.99 8.93 -7.08
N GLY A 46 2.55 9.75 -6.19
CA GLY A 46 2.16 11.13 -5.98
C GLY A 46 3.21 12.09 -6.50
N GLU A 47 2.78 13.10 -7.23
CA GLU A 47 3.57 14.31 -7.47
C GLU A 47 3.45 15.22 -6.25
N ILE A 48 4.58 15.62 -5.67
CA ILE A 48 4.60 16.58 -4.57
C ILE A 48 4.22 17.95 -5.13
N VAL A 49 3.12 18.52 -4.64
CA VAL A 49 2.65 19.86 -5.02
C VAL A 49 2.95 20.91 -3.96
N GLY A 50 3.27 20.47 -2.74
CA GLY A 50 3.65 21.35 -1.64
C GLY A 50 4.39 20.58 -0.54
N ALA A 51 5.43 21.19 0.02
CA ALA A 51 6.15 20.69 1.17
C ALA A 51 6.50 21.87 2.08
N TYR A 52 6.29 21.68 3.37
CA TYR A 52 6.45 22.73 4.38
C TYR A 52 7.13 22.13 5.60
N ILE A 53 7.97 22.91 6.24
CA ILE A 53 8.57 22.61 7.55
C ILE A 53 7.98 23.63 8.52
N ILE A 54 7.56 23.18 9.69
CA ILE A 54 7.08 24.07 10.75
C ILE A 54 8.31 24.51 11.56
N GLU A 55 8.45 25.81 11.76
CA GLU A 55 9.49 26.43 12.59
C GLU A 55 8.86 26.91 13.92
N GLU A 56 9.66 26.98 15.00
CA GLU A 56 9.23 27.45 16.33
C GLU A 56 8.99 28.97 16.39
#